data_AF-A0A7K8FS43-F1
#
_entry.id   AF-A0A7K8FS43-F1
#
_cell.length_a   1.000
_cell.length_b   1.000
_cell.length_c   1.000
_cell.angle_alpha   90.00
_cell.angle_beta   90.00
_cell.angle_gamma   90.00
#
_symmetry.space_group_name_H-M   'P 1'
#
loop_
_entity.id
_entity.type
_entity.pdbx_description
1 polymer ?
#
loop_
_entity_poly.entity_id
_entity_poly.type
_entity_poly.pdbx_seq_one_letter_code
_entity_poly.pdbx_strand_id
1 'polypeptide(L)' 'MPAEPLVCARTASRVSSVLNRDVKRFGKQHLFDGSEETCWNSDQGTSQWVTLDFPRPVKVSQLHIQFQGGFSSRLCTLEG' A
#
# COMPACT_ATOMS: atom_id res chain seq x y z
N MET A 1 4.38 -11.58 -22.24
CA MET A 1 4.94 -12.09 -20.96
C MET A 1 4.11 -11.49 -19.84
N PRO A 2 3.56 -12.26 -18.90
CA PRO A 2 2.90 -11.70 -17.74
C PRO A 2 3.91 -10.89 -16.92
N ALA A 3 3.51 -9.73 -16.40
CA ALA A 3 4.34 -8.94 -15.51
C ALA A 3 4.38 -9.63 -14.13
N GLU A 4 5.58 -9.89 -13.62
CA GLU A 4 5.75 -10.47 -12.29
C GLU A 4 5.65 -9.38 -11.21
N PRO A 5 4.96 -9.65 -10.08
CA PRO A 5 4.91 -8.72 -8.96
C PRO A 5 6.30 -8.51 -8.35
N LEU A 6 6.68 -7.26 -8.13
CA LEU A 6 7.96 -6.90 -7.49
C LEU A 6 7.94 -7.10 -5.97
N VAL A 7 6.75 -7.05 -5.35
CA VAL A 7 6.57 -7.25 -3.91
C VAL A 7 6.76 -8.73 -3.57
N CYS A 8 7.50 -9.00 -2.51
CA CYS A 8 7.75 -10.36 -2.02
C CYS A 8 7.72 -10.39 -0.48
N ALA A 9 7.83 -11.58 0.11
CA ALA A 9 7.84 -11.76 1.57
C ALA A 9 8.96 -10.99 2.31
N ARG A 10 10.02 -10.58 1.59
CA ARG A 10 11.12 -9.77 2.14
C ARG A 10 10.94 -8.27 1.93
N THR A 11 9.93 -7.85 1.17
CA THR A 11 9.62 -6.43 0.98
C THR A 11 9.07 -5.88 2.30
N ALA A 12 9.79 -4.95 2.92
CA ALA A 12 9.30 -4.31 4.13
C ALA A 12 8.39 -3.14 3.76
N SER A 13 7.22 -3.06 4.39
CA SER A 13 6.28 -1.95 4.20
C SER A 13 6.18 -1.09 5.47
N ARG A 14 6.02 0.22 5.29
CA ARG A 14 5.62 1.16 6.35
C ARG A 14 4.49 2.03 5.82
N VAL A 15 3.64 2.46 6.75
CA VAL A 15 2.52 3.35 6.46
C VAL A 15 2.59 4.52 7.43
N SER A 16 2.21 5.69 6.95
CA SER A 16 2.14 6.94 7.72
C SER A 16 1.30 6.83 8.99
N SER A 17 0.09 6.26 8.88
CA SER A 17 -0.86 6.11 9.98
C SER A 17 -1.81 4.94 9.73
N VAL A 18 -2.65 4.62 10.72
CA VAL A 18 -3.75 3.65 10.60
C VAL A 18 -4.97 4.24 11.27
N LEU A 19 -6.13 4.17 10.60
CA LEU A 19 -7.40 4.70 11.09
C LEU A 19 -7.68 4.23 12.52
N ASN A 20 -7.89 5.18 13.44
CA ASN A 20 -8.14 4.92 14.87
C ASN A 20 -7.07 4.06 15.57
N ARG A 21 -5.86 3.95 14.98
CA ARG A 21 -4.80 3.04 15.42
C ARG A 21 -5.23 1.56 15.44
N ASP A 22 -6.31 1.19 14.75
CA ASP A 22 -6.79 -0.18 14.68
C ASP A 22 -6.00 -0.97 13.64
N VAL A 23 -4.79 -1.38 14.04
CA VAL A 23 -3.89 -2.16 13.19
C VAL A 23 -4.51 -3.48 12.78
N LYS A 24 -5.41 -4.08 13.57
CA LYS A 24 -6.00 -5.38 13.23
C LYS A 24 -6.94 -5.29 12.03
N ARG A 25 -7.71 -4.22 11.93
CA ARG A 25 -8.73 -4.06 10.86
C ARG A 25 -8.24 -3.27 9.66
N PHE A 26 -7.33 -2.31 9.87
CA PHE A 26 -6.95 -1.32 8.86
C PHE A 26 -5.44 -1.25 8.64
N GLY A 27 -4.68 -2.21 9.20
CA GLY A 27 -3.23 -2.20 9.15
C GLY A 27 -2.65 -2.55 7.79
N LYS A 28 -1.34 -2.28 7.64
CA LYS A 28 -0.57 -2.49 6.41
C LYS A 28 -0.53 -3.94 5.92
N GLN A 29 -0.87 -4.92 6.75
CA GLN A 29 -0.97 -6.33 6.33
C GLN A 29 -2.01 -6.53 5.21
N HIS A 30 -2.98 -5.62 5.10
CA HIS A 30 -4.02 -5.64 4.08
C HIS A 30 -3.62 -4.97 2.76
N LEU A 31 -2.36 -4.53 2.61
CA LEU A 31 -1.87 -3.99 1.32
C LEU A 31 -1.67 -5.08 0.26
N PHE A 32 -1.36 -6.31 0.68
CA PHE A 32 -0.88 -7.39 -0.18
C PHE A 32 -1.48 -8.75 0.17
N ASP A 33 -2.58 -8.80 0.91
CA ASP A 33 -3.24 -10.06 1.30
C ASP A 33 -4.11 -10.66 0.18
N GLY A 34 -4.30 -9.94 -0.92
CA GLY A 34 -5.04 -10.38 -2.10
C GLY A 34 -6.56 -10.41 -1.91
N SER A 35 -7.07 -9.85 -0.81
CA SER A 35 -8.50 -9.80 -0.52
C SER A 35 -9.09 -8.47 -1.00
N GLU A 36 -10.24 -8.54 -1.68
CA GLU A 36 -10.99 -7.34 -2.09
C GLU A 36 -11.77 -6.72 -0.91
N GLU A 37 -11.94 -7.46 0.18
CA GLU A 37 -12.72 -7.07 1.36
C GLU A 37 -11.90 -6.29 2.39
N THR A 38 -10.57 -6.38 2.33
CA THR A 38 -9.66 -5.72 3.28
C THR A 38 -8.85 -4.63 2.58
N CYS A 39 -8.44 -3.62 3.35
CA CYS A 39 -7.49 -2.61 2.89
C CYS A 39 -6.72 -1.99 4.06
N TRP A 40 -5.58 -1.38 3.76
CA TRP A 40 -5.01 -0.38 4.66
C TRP A 40 -5.85 0.90 4.59
N ASN A 41 -6.20 1.45 5.75
CA ASN A 41 -6.89 2.72 5.85
C ASN A 41 -6.10 3.67 6.76
N SER A 42 -5.73 4.83 6.24
CA SER A 42 -5.03 5.85 7.00
C SER A 42 -5.98 6.55 7.98
N ASP A 43 -5.42 7.23 8.97
CA ASP A 43 -6.19 8.22 9.71
C ASP A 43 -6.47 9.47 8.85
N GLN A 44 -7.27 10.40 9.38
CA GLN A 44 -7.53 11.67 8.73
C GLN A 44 -6.25 12.53 8.65
N GLY A 45 -6.13 13.29 7.58
CA GLY A 45 -5.01 14.21 7.36
C GLY A 45 -4.58 14.23 5.90
N THR A 46 -3.69 15.16 5.56
CA THR A 46 -3.08 15.24 4.23
C THR A 46 -1.82 14.38 4.16
N SER A 47 -1.38 14.08 2.94
CA SER A 47 -0.08 13.45 2.67
C SER A 47 0.15 12.10 3.37
N GLN A 48 -0.88 11.25 3.39
CA GLN A 48 -0.76 9.87 3.85
C GLN A 48 0.03 9.06 2.83
N TRP A 49 0.96 8.23 3.31
CA TRP A 49 1.91 7.51 2.47
C TRP A 49 2.05 6.04 2.86
N VAL A 50 2.49 5.27 1.87
CA VAL A 50 2.97 3.88 1.98
C VAL A 50 4.38 3.86 1.39
N THR A 51 5.35 3.31 2.13
CA THR A 51 6.71 3.08 1.61
C THR A 51 7.00 1.60 1.52
N LEU A 52 7.65 1.18 0.44
CA LEU A 52 8.11 -0.19 0.23
C LEU A 52 9.63 -0.19 0.13
N ASP A 53 10.26 -1.02 0.94
CA ASP A 53 11.70 -1.28 0.92
C ASP A 53 11.93 -2.68 0.34
N PHE A 54 12.53 -2.71 -0.85
CA PHE A 54 12.80 -3.94 -1.57
C PHE A 54 14.16 -4.50 -1.15
N PRO A 55 14.32 -5.83 -1.05
CA PRO A 55 15.58 -6.45 -0.62
C PRO A 55 16.75 -6.25 -1.61
N ARG A 56 16.47 -5.64 -2.77
CA ARG A 56 17.42 -5.31 -3.84
C ARG A 56 16.85 -4.15 -4.66
N PRO A 57 17.68 -3.42 -5.42
CA PRO A 57 17.19 -2.48 -6.42
C PRO A 57 16.24 -3.15 -7.41
N VAL A 58 15.14 -2.46 -7.73
CA VAL A 58 14.11 -2.93 -8.68
C VAL A 58 13.85 -1.86 -9.74
N LYS A 59 13.35 -2.29 -10.89
CA LYS A 59 12.84 -1.39 -11.93
C LYS A 59 11.31 -1.48 -11.93
N VAL A 60 10.65 -0.40 -11.54
CA VAL A 60 9.19 -0.33 -11.55
C VAL A 60 8.73 0.03 -12.96
N SER A 61 8.01 -0.90 -13.62
CA SER A 61 7.40 -0.65 -14.94
C SER A 61 5.92 -0.30 -14.86
N GLN A 62 5.25 -0.71 -13.78
CA GLN A 62 3.82 -0.50 -13.60
C GLN A 62 3.47 -0.52 -12.11
N LEU A 63 2.50 0.29 -11.72
CA LEU A 63 1.94 0.33 -10.36
C LEU A 63 0.43 0.12 -10.44
N HIS A 64 -0.07 -0.86 -9.69
CA HIS A 64 -1.50 -1.14 -9.57
C HIS A 64 -1.94 -0.76 -8.16
N ILE A 65 -2.96 0.09 -8.05
CA ILE A 65 -3.55 0.49 -6.78
C ILE A 65 -5.05 0.29 -6.89
N GLN A 66 -5.61 -0.48 -5.96
CA GLN A 66 -7.04 -0.65 -5.80
C GLN A 66 -7.50 0.14 -4.58
N PHE A 67 -8.51 0.99 -4.75
CA PHE A 67 -9.18 1.67 -3.64
C PHE A 67 -10.49 0.96 -3.31
N GLN A 68 -10.89 0.94 -2.04
CA GLN A 68 -12.24 0.56 -1.66
C GLN A 68 -13.17 1.76 -1.84
N GLY A 69 -14.36 1.54 -2.41
CA GLY A 69 -15.22 2.61 -2.95
C GLY A 69 -15.60 3.74 -1.99
N GLY A 70 -15.50 3.55 -0.67
CA GLY A 70 -15.80 4.58 0.33
C GLY A 70 -14.81 5.74 0.34
N PHE A 71 -13.54 5.50 0.00
CA PHE A 71 -12.48 6.51 0.04
C PHE A 71 -11.40 6.23 -1.00
N SER A 72 -10.98 7.26 -1.74
CA SER A 72 -9.85 7.18 -2.65
C SER A 72 -8.99 8.43 -2.58
N SER A 73 -7.72 8.29 -2.95
CA SER A 73 -6.87 9.46 -3.13
C SER A 73 -7.29 10.22 -4.38
N ARG A 74 -7.28 11.56 -4.29
CA ARG A 74 -7.43 12.44 -5.46
C ARG A 74 -6.12 12.59 -6.23
N LEU A 75 -4.98 12.52 -5.54
CA LEU A 75 -3.66 12.70 -6.12
C LEU A 75 -2.69 11.73 -5.44
N CYS A 76 -2.03 10.91 -6.24
CA CYS A 76 -0.93 10.05 -5.78
C CYS A 76 0.36 10.50 -6.46
N THR A 77 1.40 10.68 -5.67
CA THR A 77 2.77 10.89 -6.16
C THR A 77 3.57 9.62 -5.89
N LEU A 78 4.33 9.18 -6.89
CA LEU A 78 5.31 8.11 -6.72
C LEU A 78 6.70 8.73 -6.54
N GLU A 79 7.37 8.36 -5.46
CA GLU A 79 8.73 8.79 -5.12
C GLU A 79 9.60 7.55 -4.90
N GLY A 80 10.84 7.56 -5.39
CA GLY A 80 11.77 6.43 -5.30
C GLY A 80 13.09 6.65 -6.02
#